data_AF-A0A085MRK3-F1
#
_entry.id   AF-A0A085MRK3-F1
#
_cell.length_a   1.000
_cell.length_b   1.000
_cell.length_c   1.000
_cell.angle_alpha   90.00
_cell.angle_beta   90.00
_cell.angle_gamma   90.00
#
_symmetry.space_group_name_H-M   'P 1'
#
loop_
_entity.id
_entity.type
_entity.pdbx_description
1 polymer ?
#
loop_
_entity_poly.entity_id
_entity_poly.type
_entity_poly.pdbx_seq_one_letter_code
_entity_poly.pdbx_strand_id
1 'polypeptide(L)'
;GQEEKKTATQQPPIGRHFQENWLVEVHCDGSRSGLGAVLLQKNEGQEHVVTYISRNLSAAEARYHSNELECLAVVWALRVLRPYVFGRTFRVVTDNSAIKWLFNKRQINDKFGRWVMALMEFQGSVEFLHRTGREHSVPDALSRAPVGEAEEEADLVCERVVCMAVDAIRKDEMAAAQTADP
;
A
#
# COMPACT_ATOMS: atom_id res chain seq x y z
N GLY A 1 -1.49 7.84 -31.03
CA GLY A 1 -0.12 8.12 -30.52
C GLY A 1 -0.11 9.32 -29.59
N GLN A 2 0.23 9.10 -28.31
CA GLN A 2 0.17 10.03 -27.15
C GLN A 2 -1.20 10.59 -26.73
N GLU A 3 -2.16 10.80 -27.65
CA GLU A 3 -3.46 11.38 -27.30
C GLU A 3 -4.54 10.33 -26.96
N GLU A 4 -4.41 9.10 -27.47
CA GLU A 4 -5.34 7.98 -27.17
C GLU A 4 -5.17 7.38 -25.77
N LYS A 5 -4.06 7.68 -25.07
CA LYS A 5 -3.84 7.21 -23.69
C LYS A 5 -4.46 8.13 -22.63
N LYS A 6 -4.95 9.32 -23.02
CA LYS A 6 -5.53 10.31 -22.10
C LYS A 6 -7.00 10.06 -21.77
N THR A 7 -7.71 9.34 -22.63
CA THR A 7 -9.17 9.15 -22.50
C THR A 7 -9.56 7.84 -21.82
N ALA A 8 -8.63 6.88 -21.69
CA ALA A 8 -8.90 5.60 -21.03
C ALA A 8 -8.87 5.65 -19.48
N THR A 9 -8.51 6.79 -18.89
CA THR A 9 -8.29 6.93 -17.43
C THR A 9 -9.50 7.52 -16.68
N GLN A 10 -10.59 7.88 -17.37
CA GLN A 10 -11.77 8.54 -16.75
C GLN A 10 -13.05 7.70 -16.76
N GLN A 11 -13.02 6.48 -17.30
CA GLN A 11 -14.08 5.51 -17.08
C GLN A 11 -13.55 4.49 -16.07
N PRO A 12 -14.34 4.09 -15.05
CA PRO A 12 -13.96 2.93 -14.25
C PRO A 12 -13.67 1.82 -15.26
N PRO A 13 -12.46 1.22 -15.28
CA PRO A 13 -12.27 0.02 -16.08
C PRO A 13 -13.42 -0.88 -15.68
N ILE A 14 -14.20 -1.39 -16.65
CA ILE A 14 -15.32 -2.31 -16.40
C ILE A 14 -14.80 -3.30 -15.37
N GLY A 15 -15.19 -3.12 -14.11
CA GLY A 15 -14.46 -3.66 -12.98
C GLY A 15 -14.68 -5.14 -13.02
N ARG A 16 -13.77 -5.87 -13.68
CA ARG A 16 -13.87 -7.31 -13.75
C ARG A 16 -13.81 -7.80 -12.32
N HIS A 17 -14.74 -8.69 -11.99
CA HIS A 17 -14.87 -9.22 -10.65
C HIS A 17 -13.54 -9.78 -10.17
N PHE A 18 -13.15 -9.41 -8.95
CA PHE A 18 -11.93 -9.91 -8.32
C PHE A 18 -11.95 -11.44 -8.29
N GLN A 19 -10.88 -12.07 -8.80
CA GLN A 19 -10.77 -13.53 -8.88
C GLN A 19 -9.92 -14.06 -7.72
N GLU A 20 -10.46 -14.94 -6.88
CA GLU A 20 -9.77 -15.37 -5.65
C GLU A 20 -8.47 -16.14 -5.90
N ASN A 21 -8.37 -16.87 -7.02
CA ASN A 21 -7.25 -17.77 -7.32
C ASN A 21 -6.14 -17.10 -8.15
N TRP A 22 -6.23 -15.80 -8.38
CA TRP A 22 -5.28 -15.09 -9.23
C TRP A 22 -4.22 -14.39 -8.39
N LEU A 23 -3.00 -14.33 -8.91
CA LEU A 23 -1.91 -13.64 -8.22
C LEU A 23 -2.22 -12.14 -8.16
N VAL A 24 -2.27 -11.59 -6.95
CA VAL A 24 -2.49 -10.15 -6.74
C VAL A 24 -1.14 -9.43 -6.75
N GLU A 25 -1.02 -8.35 -7.53
CA GLU A 25 0.08 -7.41 -7.44
C GLU A 25 -0.42 -5.98 -7.22
N VAL A 26 0.30 -5.21 -6.42
CA VAL A 26 0.07 -3.79 -6.18
C VAL A 26 1.30 -3.04 -6.67
N HIS A 27 1.15 -2.22 -7.69
CA HIS A 27 2.25 -1.42 -8.25
C HIS A 27 2.12 -0.01 -7.70
N CYS A 28 3.16 0.51 -7.04
CA CYS A 28 3.11 1.76 -6.28
C CYS A 28 4.23 2.71 -6.69
N ASP A 29 3.89 3.99 -6.85
CA ASP A 29 4.83 5.04 -7.19
C ASP A 29 4.55 6.31 -6.39
N GLY A 30 5.61 7.02 -5.99
CA GLY A 30 5.54 8.28 -5.26
C GLY A 30 6.30 9.37 -5.99
N SER A 31 5.63 10.49 -6.26
CA SER A 31 6.25 11.65 -6.90
C SER A 31 6.03 12.92 -6.09
N ARG A 32 6.68 14.02 -6.49
CA ARG A 32 6.47 15.33 -5.84
C ARG A 32 5.05 15.87 -6.00
N SER A 33 4.25 15.33 -6.93
CA SER A 33 2.86 15.72 -7.12
C SER A 33 1.91 14.93 -6.21
N GLY A 34 2.21 13.67 -5.93
CA GLY A 34 1.26 12.76 -5.31
C GLY A 34 1.74 11.31 -5.21
N LEU A 35 0.85 10.48 -4.71
CA LEU A 35 1.01 9.03 -4.63
C LEU A 35 0.08 8.37 -5.65
N GLY A 36 0.56 7.32 -6.29
CA GLY A 36 -0.20 6.54 -7.26
C GLY A 36 -0.01 5.05 -7.02
N ALA A 37 -1.08 4.28 -7.15
CA ALA A 37 -0.99 2.82 -7.18
C ALA A 37 -2.06 2.17 -8.06
N VAL A 38 -1.76 0.97 -8.53
CA VAL A 38 -2.69 0.13 -9.27
C VAL A 38 -2.72 -1.27 -8.67
N LEU A 39 -3.92 -1.78 -8.45
CA LEU A 39 -4.17 -3.17 -8.07
C LEU A 39 -4.44 -3.98 -9.32
N LEU A 40 -3.68 -5.05 -9.52
CA LEU A 40 -3.85 -5.94 -10.66
C LEU A 40 -3.80 -7.41 -10.25
N GLN A 41 -4.43 -8.24 -11.06
CA GLN A 41 -4.45 -9.69 -10.95
C GLN A 41 -3.79 -10.33 -12.16
N LYS A 42 -2.99 -11.37 -11.92
CA LYS A 42 -2.30 -12.13 -12.95
C LYS A 42 -2.70 -13.60 -12.91
N ASN A 43 -3.00 -14.14 -14.09
CA ASN A 43 -3.17 -15.57 -14.30
C ASN A 43 -2.79 -15.93 -15.73
N GLU A 44 -2.01 -17.00 -15.92
CA GLU A 44 -1.64 -17.55 -17.24
C GLU A 44 -1.17 -16.51 -18.28
N GLY A 45 -0.39 -15.52 -17.84
CA GLY A 45 0.15 -14.47 -18.72
C GLY A 45 -0.83 -13.34 -19.05
N GLN A 46 -2.06 -13.36 -18.52
CA GLN A 46 -2.99 -12.25 -18.60
C GLN A 46 -2.87 -11.35 -17.38
N GLU A 47 -2.78 -10.04 -17.62
CA GLU A 47 -2.82 -9.01 -16.58
C GLU A 47 -4.20 -8.32 -16.60
N HIS A 48 -4.84 -8.24 -15.43
CA HIS A 48 -6.17 -7.64 -15.29
C HIS A 48 -6.12 -6.59 -14.21
N VAL A 49 -6.44 -5.34 -14.56
CA VAL A 49 -6.51 -4.27 -13.57
C VAL A 49 -7.82 -4.35 -12.82
N VAL A 50 -7.74 -4.35 -11.50
CA VAL A 50 -8.90 -4.32 -10.60
C VAL A 50 -9.28 -2.87 -10.29
N THR A 51 -8.31 -2.05 -9.89
CA THR A 51 -8.56 -0.64 -9.58
C THR A 51 -7.29 0.21 -9.65
N TYR A 52 -7.49 1.51 -9.86
CA TYR A 52 -6.47 2.55 -9.77
C TYR A 52 -6.77 3.44 -8.57
N ILE A 53 -5.75 3.81 -7.82
CA ILE A 53 -5.86 4.75 -6.71
C ILE A 53 -4.76 5.81 -6.84
N SER A 54 -5.09 7.04 -6.49
CA SER A 54 -4.12 8.13 -6.42
C SER A 54 -4.57 9.17 -5.40
N ARG A 55 -3.63 9.92 -4.81
CA ARG A 55 -3.96 11.08 -3.98
C ARG A 55 -2.87 12.15 -4.00
N ASN A 56 -3.26 13.37 -3.68
CA ASN A 56 -2.33 14.47 -3.45
C ASN A 56 -1.50 14.25 -2.18
N LEU A 57 -0.31 14.87 -2.14
CA LEU A 57 0.51 14.94 -0.93
C LEU A 57 -0.07 15.96 0.05
N SER A 58 0.00 15.66 1.35
CA SER A 58 -0.21 16.66 2.39
C SER A 58 0.95 17.66 2.44
N ALA A 59 0.75 18.78 3.13
CA ALA A 59 1.78 19.81 3.31
C ALA A 59 3.05 19.29 4.02
N ALA A 60 2.91 18.25 4.86
CA ALA A 60 4.03 17.60 5.53
C ALA A 60 4.74 16.63 4.57
N GLU A 61 3.98 15.82 3.84
CA GLU A 61 4.50 14.83 2.89
C GLU A 61 5.21 15.49 1.69
N ALA A 62 4.77 16.68 1.27
CA ALA A 62 5.43 17.45 0.22
C ALA A 62 6.91 17.80 0.51
N ARG A 63 7.35 17.65 1.77
CA ARG A 63 8.74 17.88 2.21
C ARG A 63 9.58 16.61 2.23
N TYR A 64 8.98 15.45 1.96
CA TYR A 64 9.68 14.16 1.96
C TYR A 64 10.58 14.03 0.73
N HIS A 65 11.68 13.33 0.90
CA HIS A 65 12.56 12.97 -0.21
C HIS A 65 11.88 11.94 -1.12
N SER A 66 12.32 11.83 -2.39
CA SER A 66 11.71 10.90 -3.36
C SER A 66 11.59 9.46 -2.82
N ASN A 67 12.67 8.92 -2.25
CA ASN A 67 12.65 7.57 -1.67
C ASN A 67 11.64 7.45 -0.51
N GLU A 68 11.39 8.52 0.25
CA GLU A 68 10.40 8.51 1.32
C GLU A 68 8.97 8.56 0.76
N LEU A 69 8.75 9.28 -0.33
CA LEU A 69 7.47 9.33 -1.04
C LEU A 69 7.12 7.98 -1.67
N GLU A 70 8.10 7.30 -2.27
CA GLU A 70 7.91 5.96 -2.81
C GLU A 70 7.56 4.94 -1.71
N CYS A 71 8.23 5.02 -0.54
CA CYS A 71 7.86 4.20 0.63
C CYS A 71 6.45 4.52 1.14
N LEU A 72 6.12 5.80 1.22
CA LEU A 72 4.80 6.27 1.63
C LEU A 72 3.71 5.78 0.68
N ALA A 73 3.96 5.77 -0.64
CA ALA A 73 3.03 5.26 -1.64
C ALA A 73 2.65 3.80 -1.36
N VAL A 74 3.62 2.96 -0.99
CA VAL A 74 3.38 1.56 -0.61
C VAL A 74 2.53 1.46 0.66
N VAL A 75 2.91 2.18 1.72
CA VAL A 75 2.19 2.15 3.01
C VAL A 75 0.73 2.58 2.84
N TRP A 76 0.51 3.68 2.13
CA TRP A 76 -0.81 4.19 1.83
C TRP A 76 -1.62 3.23 0.93
N ALA A 77 -1.02 2.73 -0.15
CA ALA A 77 -1.71 1.84 -1.08
C ALA A 77 -2.18 0.55 -0.40
N LEU A 78 -1.37 -0.07 0.46
CA LEU A 78 -1.75 -1.27 1.19
C LEU A 78 -2.84 -1.03 2.24
N ARG A 79 -2.91 0.18 2.80
CA ARG A 79 -4.04 0.57 3.65
C ARG A 79 -5.34 0.64 2.85
N VAL A 80 -5.34 1.39 1.75
CA VAL A 80 -6.52 1.59 0.90
C VAL A 80 -6.99 0.27 0.28
N LEU A 81 -6.05 -0.56 -0.17
CA LEU A 81 -6.31 -1.83 -0.84
C LEU A 81 -6.41 -3.01 0.13
N ARG A 82 -6.40 -2.76 1.45
CA ARG A 82 -6.50 -3.78 2.49
C ARG A 82 -7.65 -4.78 2.25
N PRO A 83 -8.87 -4.38 1.84
CA PRO A 83 -9.94 -5.35 1.56
C PRO A 83 -9.58 -6.41 0.50
N TYR A 84 -8.67 -6.08 -0.42
CA TYR A 84 -8.21 -6.98 -1.48
C TYR A 84 -7.01 -7.83 -1.06
N VAL A 85 -6.07 -7.27 -0.30
CA VAL A 85 -4.78 -7.93 -0.02
C VAL A 85 -4.73 -8.63 1.35
N PHE A 86 -5.59 -8.26 2.30
CA PHE A 86 -5.58 -8.84 3.63
C PHE A 86 -5.92 -10.34 3.61
N GLY A 87 -5.13 -11.13 4.34
CA GLY A 87 -5.29 -12.60 4.41
C GLY A 87 -4.88 -13.36 3.14
N ARG A 88 -4.24 -12.71 2.16
CA ARG A 88 -3.79 -13.32 0.90
C ARG A 88 -2.30 -13.12 0.68
N THR A 89 -1.68 -14.00 -0.08
CA THR A 89 -0.32 -13.80 -0.57
C THR A 89 -0.35 -12.90 -1.81
N PHE A 90 0.44 -11.82 -1.80
CA PHE A 90 0.45 -10.85 -2.90
C PHE A 90 1.84 -10.22 -3.08
N ARG A 91 2.01 -9.50 -4.18
CA ARG A 91 3.26 -8.81 -4.52
C ARG A 91 3.09 -7.30 -4.48
N VAL A 92 4.10 -6.60 -4.00
CA VAL A 92 4.23 -5.16 -4.18
C VAL A 92 5.36 -4.90 -5.16
N VAL A 93 5.06 -4.16 -6.22
CA VAL A 93 6.04 -3.71 -7.21
C VAL A 93 6.29 -2.22 -6.99
N THR A 94 7.55 -1.86 -6.80
CA THR A 94 7.97 -0.47 -6.62
C THR A 94 9.33 -0.23 -7.30
N ASP A 95 9.58 0.99 -7.73
CA ASP A 95 10.90 1.43 -8.17
C ASP A 95 11.85 1.73 -7.01
N ASN A 96 11.38 1.60 -5.77
CA ASN A 96 12.21 1.79 -4.58
C ASN A 96 12.75 0.49 -3.99
N SER A 97 14.04 0.24 -4.16
CA SER A 97 14.72 -0.87 -3.49
C SER A 97 14.83 -0.69 -1.97
N ALA A 98 14.65 0.53 -1.44
CA ALA A 98 14.73 0.86 -0.02
C ALA A 98 13.53 0.35 0.80
N ILE A 99 12.41 -0.03 0.16
CA ILE A 99 11.29 -0.67 0.88
C ILE A 99 11.75 -1.98 1.56
N LYS A 100 12.68 -2.72 0.93
CA LYS A 100 13.28 -3.93 1.49
C LYS A 100 14.16 -3.61 2.71
N TRP A 101 14.72 -2.41 2.76
CA TRP A 101 15.53 -1.93 3.87
C TRP A 101 14.68 -1.44 5.04
N LEU A 102 13.44 -0.99 4.80
CA LEU A 102 12.54 -0.47 5.82
C LEU A 102 12.26 -1.50 6.94
N PHE A 103 12.07 -2.78 6.58
CA PHE A 103 11.82 -3.86 7.54
C PHE A 103 13.06 -4.33 8.32
N ASN A 104 14.27 -4.08 7.79
CA ASN A 104 15.52 -4.60 8.35
C ASN A 104 16.27 -3.58 9.21
N LYS A 105 15.79 -2.33 9.31
CA LYS A 105 16.51 -1.25 9.99
C LYS A 105 16.28 -1.31 11.50
N ARG A 106 17.36 -1.44 12.28
CA ARG A 106 17.33 -1.51 13.76
C ARG A 106 17.16 -0.15 14.45
N GLN A 107 17.44 0.95 13.75
CA GLN A 107 17.18 2.32 14.22
C GLN A 107 16.16 2.95 13.28
N ILE A 108 14.93 3.01 13.77
CA ILE A 108 13.78 3.48 13.01
C ILE A 108 13.43 4.86 13.56
N ASN A 109 13.56 5.92 12.75
CA ASN A 109 12.99 7.23 13.12
C ASN A 109 11.47 7.07 13.30
N ASP A 110 10.86 7.85 14.19
CA ASP A 110 9.43 7.74 14.56
C ASP A 110 8.48 7.56 13.38
N LYS A 111 8.72 8.27 12.27
CA LYS A 111 7.98 8.13 11.00
C LYS A 111 8.04 6.71 10.42
N PHE A 112 9.24 6.18 10.21
CA PHE A 112 9.43 4.84 9.67
C PHE A 112 8.90 3.77 10.64
N GLY A 113 8.88 4.06 11.95
CA GLY A 113 8.35 3.14 12.96
C GLY A 113 6.86 2.94 12.77
N ARG A 114 6.14 4.06 12.59
CA ARG A 114 4.71 4.05 12.26
C ARG A 114 4.41 3.30 10.96
N TRP A 115 5.25 3.46 9.94
CA TRP A 115 5.09 2.76 8.66
C TRP A 115 5.35 1.26 8.78
N VAL A 116 6.40 0.86 9.50
CA VAL A 116 6.67 -0.57 9.77
C VAL A 116 5.49 -1.18 10.49
N MET A 117 4.99 -0.55 11.56
CA MET A 117 3.80 -1.01 12.29
C MET A 117 2.57 -1.13 11.38
N ALA A 118 2.38 -0.18 10.45
CA ALA A 118 1.31 -0.25 9.45
C ALA A 118 1.47 -1.43 8.47
N LEU A 119 2.69 -1.88 8.21
CA LEU A 119 2.98 -2.98 7.30
C LEU A 119 3.05 -4.36 7.99
N MET A 120 3.15 -4.41 9.33
CA MET A 120 3.29 -5.67 10.07
C MET A 120 2.14 -6.66 9.82
N GLU A 121 0.92 -6.19 9.56
CA GLU A 121 -0.22 -7.07 9.27
C GLU A 121 -0.07 -7.87 7.97
N PHE A 122 0.77 -7.40 7.05
CA PHE A 122 1.05 -8.06 5.77
C PHE A 122 2.36 -8.86 5.82
N GLN A 123 3.07 -8.83 6.95
CA GLN A 123 4.35 -9.49 7.10
C GLN A 123 4.20 -11.01 6.92
N GLY A 124 4.97 -11.58 6.00
CA GLY A 124 4.90 -13.01 5.65
C GLY A 124 3.94 -13.34 4.50
N SER A 125 3.06 -12.42 4.11
CA SER A 125 2.16 -12.59 2.95
C SER A 125 2.53 -11.68 1.77
N VAL A 126 3.30 -10.62 2.01
CA VAL A 126 3.78 -9.71 0.96
C VAL A 126 5.17 -10.08 0.43
N GLU A 127 5.31 -10.13 -0.89
CA GLU A 127 6.60 -10.20 -1.60
C GLU A 127 6.92 -8.85 -2.25
N PHE A 128 8.03 -8.22 -1.87
CA PHE A 128 8.47 -6.95 -2.46
C PHE A 128 9.37 -7.16 -3.68
N LEU A 129 8.90 -6.71 -4.83
CA LEU A 129 9.63 -6.74 -6.10
C LEU A 129 10.06 -5.33 -6.49
N HIS A 130 11.31 -5.20 -6.90
CA HIS A 130 11.82 -3.97 -7.48
C HIS A 130 11.70 -4.04 -9.00
N ARG A 131 11.11 -3.02 -9.62
CA ARG A 131 11.03 -2.87 -11.07
C ARG A 131 11.57 -1.51 -11.46
N THR A 132 12.44 -1.47 -12.46
CA THR A 132 13.02 -0.21 -12.94
C THR A 132 11.96 0.68 -13.61
N GLY A 133 12.03 2.00 -13.37
CA GLY A 133 10.95 2.96 -13.69
C GLY A 133 10.46 2.98 -15.14
N ARG A 134 11.24 2.50 -16.12
CA ARG A 134 10.79 2.39 -17.52
C ARG A 134 9.63 1.41 -17.72
N GLU A 135 9.49 0.42 -16.85
CA GLU A 135 8.42 -0.59 -16.89
C GLU A 135 7.29 -0.28 -15.89
N HIS A 136 7.32 0.91 -15.27
CA HIS A 136 6.44 1.32 -14.17
C HIS A 136 5.53 2.51 -14.54
N SER A 137 5.16 2.59 -15.82
CA SER A 137 4.51 3.78 -16.42
C SER A 137 3.12 4.13 -15.88
N VAL A 138 2.34 3.15 -15.41
CA VAL A 138 0.97 3.37 -14.92
C VAL A 138 0.96 4.06 -13.55
N PRO A 139 1.59 3.51 -12.50
CA PRO A 139 1.63 4.19 -11.21
C PRO A 139 2.41 5.50 -11.27
N ASP A 140 3.46 5.61 -12.10
CA ASP A 140 4.18 6.88 -12.36
C ASP A 140 3.27 7.97 -12.95
N ALA A 141 2.39 7.62 -13.89
CA ALA A 141 1.42 8.58 -14.42
C ALA A 141 0.42 9.03 -13.34
N LEU A 142 -0.06 8.09 -12.51
CA LEU A 142 -1.00 8.37 -11.42
C LEU A 142 -0.37 9.24 -10.32
N SER A 143 0.89 8.99 -9.97
CA SER A 143 1.59 9.75 -8.94
C SER A 143 1.92 11.16 -9.42
N ARG A 144 2.14 11.37 -10.73
CA ARG A 144 2.43 12.68 -11.34
C ARG A 144 1.19 13.53 -11.61
N ALA A 145 0.03 12.89 -11.78
CA ALA A 145 -1.26 13.54 -12.00
C ALA A 145 -2.34 12.92 -11.09
N PRO A 146 -2.21 13.05 -9.76
CA PRO A 146 -3.13 12.43 -8.82
C PRO A 146 -4.53 13.04 -8.89
N VAL A 147 -5.53 12.18 -8.75
CA VAL A 147 -6.94 12.53 -8.64
C VAL A 147 -7.42 12.12 -7.25
N GLY A 148 -7.51 13.07 -6.33
CA GLY A 148 -7.93 12.85 -4.95
C GLY A 148 -7.43 13.93 -3.98
N GLU A 149 -8.08 14.07 -2.83
CA GLU A 149 -7.63 15.00 -1.77
C GLU A 149 -6.44 14.41 -1.00
N ALA A 150 -5.68 15.26 -0.31
CA ALA A 150 -4.60 14.81 0.56
C ALA A 150 -5.16 14.22 1.86
N GLU A 151 -4.63 13.08 2.29
CA GLU A 151 -4.92 12.47 3.60
C GLU A 151 -3.79 12.80 4.59
N GLU A 152 -4.09 13.07 5.86
CA GLU A 152 -3.06 13.29 6.87
C GLU A 152 -2.41 11.98 7.34
N GLU A 153 -1.09 12.01 7.58
CA GLU A 153 -0.33 10.82 8.01
C GLU A 153 -0.81 10.28 9.37
N ALA A 154 -1.34 11.15 10.25
CA ALA A 154 -1.85 10.75 11.57
C ALA A 154 -3.05 9.78 11.45
N ASP A 155 -3.91 9.98 10.45
CA ASP A 155 -5.06 9.12 10.19
C ASP A 155 -4.63 7.72 9.73
N LEU A 156 -3.41 7.56 9.19
CA LEU A 156 -2.87 6.27 8.78
C LEU A 156 -2.60 5.32 9.96
N VAL A 157 -2.39 5.86 11.17
CA VAL A 157 -1.83 5.14 12.32
C VAL A 157 -2.80 5.06 13.50
N CYS A 158 -3.58 6.12 13.73
CA CYS A 158 -4.37 6.28 14.96
C CYS A 158 -5.49 5.25 15.13
N GLU A 159 -6.20 4.87 14.06
CA GLU A 159 -7.31 3.91 14.17
C GLU A 159 -6.84 2.47 14.50
N ARG A 160 -5.60 2.12 14.10
CA ARG A 160 -5.08 0.75 14.18
C ARG A 160 -4.34 0.43 15.46
N VAL A 161 -3.65 1.40 16.07
CA VAL A 161 -3.03 1.19 17.40
C VAL A 161 -4.11 0.86 18.41
N VAL A 162 -5.27 1.50 18.31
CA VAL A 162 -6.42 1.22 19.18
C VAL A 162 -6.91 -0.22 18.96
N CYS A 163 -7.15 -0.67 17.73
CA CYS A 163 -7.64 -2.04 17.51
C CYS A 163 -6.65 -3.13 17.93
N MET A 164 -5.36 -3.02 17.57
CA MET A 164 -4.37 -4.02 17.99
C MET A 164 -4.14 -4.04 19.50
N ALA A 165 -4.14 -2.87 20.15
CA ALA A 165 -4.04 -2.80 21.61
C ALA A 165 -5.28 -3.38 22.28
N VAL A 166 -6.48 -3.09 21.76
CA VAL A 166 -7.75 -3.62 22.30
C VAL A 166 -7.83 -5.14 22.11
N ASP A 167 -7.39 -5.68 20.97
CA ASP A 167 -7.37 -7.13 20.73
C ASP A 167 -6.30 -7.84 21.58
N ALA A 168 -5.16 -7.20 21.82
CA ALA A 168 -4.13 -7.72 22.72
C ALA A 168 -4.63 -7.73 24.18
N ILE A 169 -5.23 -6.64 24.65
CA ILE A 169 -5.82 -6.54 25.99
C ILE A 169 -6.93 -7.59 26.17
N ARG A 170 -7.82 -7.76 25.18
CA ARG A 170 -8.87 -8.79 25.22
C ARG A 170 -8.33 -10.22 25.30
N LYS A 171 -7.22 -10.52 24.60
CA LYS A 171 -6.58 -11.84 24.66
C LYS A 171 -5.95 -12.12 26.02
N ASP A 172 -5.30 -11.12 26.62
CA ASP A 172 -4.71 -11.25 27.95
C ASP A 172 -5.81 -11.38 29.03
N GLU A 173 -6.92 -10.66 28.91
CA GLU A 173 -8.09 -10.80 29.80
C GLU A 173 -8.77 -12.18 29.68
N MET A 174 -8.92 -12.73 28.46
CA MET A 174 -9.48 -14.08 28.27
C MET A 174 -8.55 -15.19 28.77
N ALA A 175 -7.22 -15.03 28.62
CA ALA A 175 -6.24 -15.98 29.12
C ALA A 175 -6.16 -15.98 30.66
N ALA A 176 -6.29 -14.82 31.29
CA ALA A 176 -6.34 -14.70 32.75
C ALA A 176 -7.66 -15.22 33.34
N ALA A 177 -8.77 -15.11 32.61
CA ALA A 177 -10.07 -15.65 33.02
C ALA A 177 -10.14 -17.20 32.95
N GLN A 178 -9.29 -17.85 32.16
CA GLN A 178 -9.24 -19.31 32.02
C GLN A 178 -8.33 -20.01 33.04
N THR A 179 -7.47 -19.27 33.74
CA THR A 179 -6.55 -19.82 34.76
C THR A 179 -7.01 -19.60 36.20
N ALA A 180 -8.17 -18.98 36.39
CA ALA A 180 -8.71 -18.60 37.71
C ALA A 180 -9.74 -19.59 38.31
N ASP A 181 -9.91 -20.79 37.75
CA ASP A 181 -10.87 -21.80 38.24
C ASP A 181 -10.15 -23.14 38.56
N PRO A 182 -10.04 -23.52 39.85
CA PRO A 182 -9.89 -24.91 40.29
C PRO A 182 -11.23 -25.53 40.74
#